data_AF-A0A2D9MZX7-F1
#
_entry.id   AF-A0A2D9MZX7-F1
#
_cell.length_a   1.000
_cell.length_b   1.000
_cell.length_c   1.000
_cell.angle_alpha   90.00
_cell.angle_beta   90.00
_cell.angle_gamma   90.00
#
_symmetry.space_group_name_H-M   'P 1'
#
loop_
_entity.id
_entity.type
_entity.pdbx_description
1 polymer ?
#
loop_
_entity_poly.entity_id
_entity_poly.type
_entity_poly.pdbx_seq_one_letter_code
_entity_poly.pdbx_strand_id
1 'polypeptide(L)'
;MLNSTYLMSGRFAGIFPVWFLVFSWSLGEAMGQTSLNVSGPSFQGTIHDNLSNKSRQGSGFTPLLLKTHPGANLFRDDAVGINFEHIFNGAKQQREISMFTPRRDPCELKMLGDGRIQIRWPSEGSKWGMEARMLYDLS
;
A
#
# COMPACT_ATOMS: atom_id res chain seq x y z
N MET A 1 9.15 0.64 20.91
CA MET A 1 9.67 0.97 22.24
C MET A 1 10.85 1.92 22.09
N LEU A 2 10.63 3.21 22.40
CA LEU A 2 11.59 4.22 22.90
C LEU A 2 10.88 5.58 22.80
N ASN A 3 10.29 6.03 23.92
CA ASN A 3 9.80 7.39 24.09
C ASN A 3 10.97 8.26 24.55
N SER A 4 11.17 9.42 23.92
CA SER A 4 12.03 10.48 24.45
C SER A 4 11.15 11.69 24.77
N THR A 5 10.97 11.95 26.07
CA THR A 5 10.24 13.10 26.57
C THR A 5 11.24 14.24 26.80
N TYR A 6 11.13 15.33 26.05
CA TYR A 6 11.90 16.54 26.36
C TYR A 6 11.12 17.41 27.36
N LEU A 7 11.62 17.51 28.58
CA LEU A 7 11.26 18.58 29.52
C LEU A 7 12.18 19.77 29.26
N MET A 8 11.66 20.85 28.69
CA MET A 8 12.33 22.15 28.75
C MET A 8 11.84 22.90 29.99
N SER A 9 12.72 23.08 30.98
CA SER A 9 12.48 23.94 32.13
C SER A 9 12.93 25.37 31.82
N GLY A 10 11.98 26.22 31.43
CA GLY A 10 12.16 27.67 31.41
C GLY A 10 11.58 28.28 32.69
N ARG A 11 12.39 28.99 33.48
CA ARG A 11 11.89 29.82 34.59
C ARG A 11 11.28 31.10 34.00
N PHE A 12 9.97 31.25 34.08
CA PHE A 12 9.30 32.54 33.97
C PHE A 12 8.50 32.81 35.24
N ALA A 13 8.78 33.96 35.85
CA ALA A 13 8.04 34.49 36.97
C ALA A 13 6.70 35.04 36.47
N GLY A 14 5.61 34.70 37.16
CA GLY A 14 4.35 35.44 37.11
C GLY A 14 3.22 34.84 36.28
N ILE A 15 2.13 34.54 37.00
CA ILE A 15 0.73 34.79 36.61
C ILE A 15 0.02 33.71 35.73
N PHE A 16 -1.02 33.11 36.34
CA PHE A 16 -2.09 32.19 35.86
C PHE A 16 -1.71 30.80 35.32
N PRO A 17 -2.36 29.71 35.81
CA PRO A 17 -2.21 28.39 35.20
C PRO A 17 -2.99 28.36 33.87
N VAL A 18 -2.27 28.51 32.75
CA VAL A 18 -2.79 28.18 31.43
C VAL A 18 -2.71 26.65 31.29
N TRP A 19 -3.85 25.98 31.45
CA TRP A 19 -3.97 24.56 31.12
C TRP A 19 -3.93 24.41 29.60
N PHE A 20 -2.77 24.07 29.05
CA PHE A 20 -2.67 23.60 27.68
C PHE A 20 -3.26 22.19 27.60
N LEU A 21 -4.52 22.09 27.19
CA LEU A 21 -5.10 20.87 26.64
C LEU A 21 -4.37 20.56 25.32
N VAL A 22 -3.32 19.75 25.40
CA VAL A 22 -2.74 19.13 24.21
C VAL A 22 -3.73 18.07 23.75
N PHE A 23 -4.60 18.45 22.82
CA PHE A 23 -5.37 17.49 22.03
C PHE A 23 -4.36 16.73 21.16
N SER A 24 -3.96 15.55 21.61
CA SER A 24 -3.26 14.59 20.76
C SER A 24 -4.31 14.05 19.78
N TRP A 25 -4.35 14.65 18.59
CA TRP A 25 -5.05 14.03 17.47
C TRP A 25 -4.20 12.83 17.09
N SER A 26 -4.60 11.63 17.51
CA SER A 26 -4.20 10.44 16.80
C SER A 26 -4.78 10.58 15.40
N LEU A 27 -3.94 10.96 14.43
CA LEU A 27 -4.18 10.64 13.03
C LEU A 27 -4.25 9.11 12.98
N GLY A 28 -5.44 8.56 13.25
CA GLY A 28 -5.77 7.26 12.72
C GLY A 28 -5.68 7.44 11.22
N GLU A 29 -4.57 7.04 10.62
CA GLU A 29 -4.61 6.64 9.21
C GLU A 29 -5.83 5.74 9.11
N ALA A 30 -6.83 6.16 8.34
CA ALA A 30 -7.92 5.28 7.99
C ALA A 30 -7.26 4.01 7.47
N MET A 31 -7.30 2.91 8.24
CA MET A 31 -6.63 1.68 7.85
C MET A 31 -7.28 1.23 6.55
N GLY A 32 -6.64 1.56 5.43
CA GLY A 32 -7.04 1.12 4.12
C GLY A 32 -7.06 -0.41 4.09
N GLN A 33 -7.87 -0.98 3.20
CA GLN A 33 -7.85 -2.42 3.02
C GLN A 33 -6.45 -2.81 2.56
N THR A 34 -5.77 -3.69 3.29
CA THR A 34 -4.41 -4.11 2.92
C THR A 34 -4.43 -5.31 1.98
N SER A 35 -5.49 -6.12 2.03
CA SER A 35 -5.76 -7.17 1.07
C SER A 35 -7.25 -7.41 0.86
N LEU A 36 -7.60 -7.95 -0.31
CA LEU A 36 -8.96 -8.28 -0.71
C LEU A 36 -8.97 -9.66 -1.35
N ASN A 37 -9.72 -10.59 -0.74
CA ASN A 37 -9.96 -11.90 -1.32
C ASN A 37 -10.95 -11.77 -2.48
N VAL A 38 -10.66 -12.48 -3.56
CA VAL A 38 -11.44 -12.48 -4.79
C VAL A 38 -11.80 -13.91 -5.17
N SER A 39 -13.01 -14.11 -5.68
CA SER A 39 -13.51 -15.41 -6.12
C SER A 39 -14.41 -15.19 -7.33
N GLY A 40 -13.98 -15.67 -8.49
CA GLY A 40 -14.76 -15.69 -9.72
C GLY A 40 -15.27 -17.11 -10.02
N PRO A 41 -15.95 -17.33 -11.16
CA PRO A 41 -16.48 -18.65 -11.52
C PRO A 41 -15.42 -19.75 -11.61
N SER A 42 -14.24 -19.44 -12.17
CA SER A 42 -13.18 -20.41 -12.45
C SER A 42 -11.91 -20.23 -11.60
N PHE A 43 -11.84 -19.16 -10.81
CA PHE A 43 -10.63 -18.80 -10.07
C PHE A 43 -10.93 -18.22 -8.68
N GLN A 44 -9.90 -18.19 -7.84
CA GLN A 44 -9.90 -17.46 -6.58
C GLN A 44 -8.50 -16.92 -6.30
N GLY A 45 -8.38 -15.95 -5.39
CA GLY A 45 -7.09 -15.49 -4.91
C GLY A 45 -7.20 -14.20 -4.12
N THR A 46 -6.14 -13.39 -4.13
CA THR A 46 -6.07 -12.20 -3.28
C THR A 46 -5.38 -11.04 -4.01
N ILE A 47 -5.98 -9.86 -3.94
CA ILE A 47 -5.36 -8.60 -4.34
C ILE A 47 -4.78 -7.94 -3.09
N HIS A 48 -3.53 -7.50 -3.18
CA HIS A 48 -2.77 -6.94 -2.08
C HIS A 48 -2.32 -5.51 -2.36
N ASP A 49 -2.24 -4.71 -1.28
CA ASP A 49 -1.50 -3.46 -1.25
C ASP A 49 0.02 -3.68 -1.22
N ASN A 50 0.80 -2.59 -1.17
CA ASN A 50 2.25 -2.65 -1.21
C ASN A 50 2.87 -3.20 0.09
N LEU A 51 2.17 -3.06 1.22
CA LEU A 51 2.66 -3.47 2.54
C LEU A 51 2.42 -4.95 2.81
N SER A 52 1.19 -5.44 2.60
CA SER A 52 0.82 -6.84 2.84
C SER A 52 1.56 -7.82 1.90
N ASN A 53 1.99 -7.35 0.73
CA ASN A 53 2.73 -8.15 -0.25
C ASN A 53 4.17 -7.66 -0.49
N LYS A 54 4.75 -6.95 0.49
CA LYS A 54 6.11 -6.41 0.42
C LYS A 54 7.17 -7.47 0.10
N SER A 55 7.02 -8.68 0.63
CA SER A 55 7.94 -9.80 0.41
C SER A 55 7.90 -10.35 -1.02
N ARG A 56 6.86 -10.04 -1.79
CA ARG A 56 6.65 -10.49 -3.18
C ARG A 56 6.59 -9.33 -4.18
N GLN A 57 7.41 -8.31 -3.94
CA GLN A 57 7.61 -7.16 -4.84
C GLN A 57 6.45 -6.14 -4.87
N GLY A 58 5.63 -6.07 -3.82
CA GLY A 58 4.64 -4.99 -3.64
C GLY A 58 3.24 -5.35 -4.13
N SER A 59 2.40 -4.34 -4.33
CA SER A 59 0.96 -4.49 -4.56
C SER A 59 0.62 -5.21 -5.87
N GLY A 60 -0.51 -5.93 -5.87
CA GLY A 60 -1.09 -6.62 -7.04
C GLY A 60 -1.76 -7.94 -6.68
N PHE A 61 -1.96 -8.81 -7.66
CA PHE A 61 -2.75 -10.04 -7.52
C PHE A 61 -1.85 -11.26 -7.27
N THR A 62 -1.90 -11.84 -6.06
CA THR A 62 -1.23 -13.10 -5.76
C THR A 62 -1.82 -13.74 -4.48
N PRO A 63 -2.09 -15.06 -4.46
CA PRO A 63 -2.02 -16.00 -5.57
C PRO A 63 -3.20 -15.81 -6.54
N LEU A 64 -3.14 -16.47 -7.70
CA LEU A 64 -4.31 -16.78 -8.53
C LEU A 64 -4.43 -18.29 -8.64
N LEU A 65 -5.50 -18.85 -8.08
CA LEU A 65 -5.75 -20.29 -8.02
C LEU A 65 -6.89 -20.63 -8.96
N LEU A 66 -6.70 -21.60 -9.85
CA LEU A 66 -7.78 -22.15 -10.67
C LEU A 66 -8.61 -23.13 -9.85
N LYS A 67 -9.93 -23.01 -9.87
CA LYS A 67 -10.84 -23.92 -9.15
C LYS A 67 -10.79 -25.34 -9.71
N THR A 68 -10.46 -25.50 -10.99
CA THR A 68 -10.25 -26.80 -11.66
C THR A 68 -8.93 -27.47 -11.28
N HIS A 69 -7.99 -26.71 -10.71
CA HIS A 69 -6.69 -27.23 -10.26
C HIS A 69 -6.32 -26.59 -8.91
N PRO A 70 -7.06 -26.96 -7.83
CA PRO A 70 -6.90 -26.31 -6.54
C PRO A 70 -5.52 -26.61 -5.93
N GLY A 71 -5.03 -25.65 -5.13
CA GLY A 71 -3.78 -25.81 -4.40
C GLY A 71 -2.51 -25.39 -5.16
N ALA A 72 -2.62 -25.04 -6.45
CA ALA A 72 -1.50 -24.52 -7.23
C ALA A 72 -1.73 -23.06 -7.62
N ASN A 73 -0.78 -22.20 -7.24
CA ASN A 73 -0.72 -20.82 -7.72
C ASN A 73 -0.35 -20.81 -9.21
N LEU A 74 -1.15 -20.12 -10.03
CA LEU A 74 -0.85 -19.91 -11.44
C LEU A 74 0.38 -19.00 -11.61
N PHE A 75 0.61 -18.10 -10.66
CA PHE A 75 1.76 -17.24 -10.62
C PHE A 75 2.92 -17.87 -9.86
N ARG A 76 4.08 -17.21 -9.90
CA ARG A 76 5.21 -17.57 -9.04
C ARG A 76 4.88 -17.26 -7.57
N ASP A 77 5.35 -18.11 -6.66
CA ASP A 77 5.11 -17.92 -5.22
C ASP A 77 5.96 -16.81 -4.59
N ASP A 78 7.04 -16.40 -5.26
CA ASP A 78 7.98 -15.37 -4.83
C ASP A 78 7.72 -13.98 -5.46
N ALA A 79 6.64 -13.85 -6.25
CA ALA A 79 6.32 -12.62 -6.95
C ALA A 79 4.81 -12.32 -6.96
N VAL A 80 4.50 -11.07 -7.28
CA VAL A 80 3.14 -10.64 -7.60
C VAL A 80 2.80 -10.97 -9.05
N GLY A 81 1.59 -11.49 -9.29
CA GLY A 81 1.08 -11.71 -10.63
C GLY A 81 0.28 -10.52 -11.15
N ILE A 82 0.11 -10.47 -12.48
CA ILE A 82 -0.52 -9.35 -13.21
C ILE A 82 0.02 -8.01 -12.68
N ASN A 83 1.27 -7.73 -13.03
CA ASN A 83 1.92 -6.50 -12.62
C ASN A 83 1.78 -5.41 -13.69
N PHE A 84 1.77 -4.17 -13.22
CA PHE A 84 2.00 -2.99 -14.04
C PHE A 84 3.34 -2.41 -13.62
N GLU A 85 4.24 -2.26 -14.59
CA GLU A 85 5.57 -1.73 -14.35
C GLU A 85 5.85 -0.61 -15.34
N HIS A 86 6.28 0.52 -14.79
CA HIS A 86 6.78 1.64 -15.57
C HIS A 86 8.30 1.55 -15.67
N ILE A 87 8.82 1.31 -16.87
CA ILE A 87 10.27 1.27 -17.14
C ILE A 87 10.62 2.51 -17.97
N PHE A 88 11.05 3.59 -17.30
CA PHE A 88 11.32 4.87 -17.97
C PHE A 88 12.77 5.04 -18.44
N ASN A 89 13.77 4.50 -17.73
CA ASN A 89 15.12 4.35 -18.28
C ASN A 89 15.92 3.26 -17.54
N GLY A 90 16.92 2.71 -18.23
CA GLY A 90 17.88 1.74 -17.69
C GLY A 90 19.09 2.38 -17.01
N ALA A 91 19.02 3.67 -16.62
CA ALA A 91 20.13 4.33 -15.97
C ALA A 91 20.37 3.69 -14.60
N LYS A 92 21.61 3.23 -14.36
CA LYS A 92 21.97 2.52 -13.12
C LYS A 92 21.65 3.34 -11.86
N GLN A 93 21.77 4.66 -11.95
CA GLN A 93 21.48 5.61 -10.88
C GLN A 93 19.99 5.67 -10.53
N GLN A 94 19.11 5.28 -11.44
CA GLN A 94 17.65 5.33 -11.27
C GLN A 94 17.03 3.95 -11.00
N ARG A 95 17.86 2.93 -10.74
CA ARG A 95 17.40 1.56 -10.47
C ARG A 95 16.27 1.47 -9.44
N GLU A 96 16.34 2.23 -8.34
CA GLU A 96 15.33 2.15 -7.28
C GLU A 96 13.97 2.73 -7.66
N ILE A 97 13.95 3.74 -8.53
CA ILE A 97 12.71 4.31 -9.06
C ILE A 97 12.21 3.53 -10.28
N SER A 98 13.09 2.88 -11.04
CA SER A 98 12.70 2.11 -12.24
C SER A 98 12.25 0.68 -11.93
N MET A 99 12.67 0.10 -10.81
CA MET A 99 12.35 -1.30 -10.47
C MET A 99 11.07 -1.38 -9.64
N PHE A 100 10.07 -2.06 -10.20
CA PHE A 100 8.83 -2.45 -9.51
C PHE A 100 7.99 -1.29 -8.98
N THR A 101 8.21 -0.07 -9.46
CA THR A 101 7.26 1.04 -9.26
C THR A 101 6.16 0.98 -10.32
N PRO A 102 4.92 1.34 -9.97
CA PRO A 102 4.52 1.91 -8.68
C PRO A 102 4.23 0.87 -7.58
N ARG A 103 4.33 -0.43 -7.85
CA ARG A 103 3.91 -1.50 -6.92
C ARG A 103 4.51 -1.43 -5.50
N ARG A 104 5.73 -0.93 -5.37
CA ARG A 104 6.40 -0.76 -4.06
C ARG A 104 6.07 0.56 -3.36
N ASP A 105 5.46 1.50 -4.07
CA ASP A 105 5.10 2.82 -3.54
C ASP A 105 3.84 2.71 -2.68
N PRO A 106 3.62 3.63 -1.72
CA PRO A 106 2.39 3.69 -0.93
C PRO A 106 1.14 3.68 -1.83
N CYS A 107 0.16 2.86 -1.47
CA CYS A 107 -1.06 2.73 -2.25
C CYS A 107 -2.31 2.54 -1.39
N GLU A 108 -3.44 2.79 -2.03
CA GLU A 108 -4.78 2.62 -1.50
C GLU A 108 -5.45 1.48 -2.28
N LEU A 109 -5.79 0.39 -1.60
CA LEU A 109 -6.58 -0.69 -2.16
C LEU A 109 -8.05 -0.51 -1.73
N LYS A 110 -8.96 -0.61 -2.69
CA LYS A 110 -10.39 -0.38 -2.47
C LYS A 110 -11.28 -1.23 -3.36
N MET A 111 -12.31 -1.84 -2.78
CA MET A 111 -13.46 -2.39 -3.51
C MET A 111 -14.38 -1.26 -4.00
N LEU A 112 -14.68 -1.20 -5.30
CA LEU A 112 -15.49 -0.13 -5.92
C LEU A 112 -16.97 -0.49 -6.15
N GLY A 113 -17.35 -1.76 -5.99
CA GLY A 113 -18.68 -2.29 -6.32
C GLY A 113 -18.66 -3.12 -7.61
N ASP A 114 -19.67 -3.96 -7.83
CA ASP A 114 -19.80 -4.84 -9.03
C ASP A 114 -18.60 -5.76 -9.29
N GLY A 115 -17.91 -6.22 -8.23
CA GLY A 115 -16.71 -7.04 -8.38
C GLY A 115 -15.47 -6.27 -8.86
N ARG A 116 -15.53 -4.94 -8.95
CA ARG A 116 -14.39 -4.11 -9.36
C ARG A 116 -13.53 -3.72 -8.16
N ILE A 117 -12.22 -3.85 -8.33
CA ILE A 117 -11.22 -3.57 -7.29
C ILE A 117 -10.17 -2.63 -7.86
N GLN A 118 -9.85 -1.58 -7.11
CA GLN A 118 -8.85 -0.59 -7.51
C GLN A 118 -7.65 -0.61 -6.56
N ILE A 119 -6.46 -0.53 -7.14
CA ILE A 119 -5.24 -0.07 -6.48
C ILE A 119 -4.93 1.33 -7.00
N ARG A 120 -4.82 2.31 -6.12
CA ARG A 120 -4.40 3.68 -6.44
C ARG A 120 -3.09 3.98 -5.76
N TRP A 121 -2.11 4.47 -6.53
CA TRP A 121 -0.87 5.04 -6.01
C TRP A 121 -0.96 6.55 -6.18
N PRO A 122 -1.22 7.32 -5.11
CA PRO A 122 -1.28 8.78 -5.18
C PRO A 122 0.04 9.38 -5.68
N SER A 123 -0.01 10.56 -6.30
CA SER A 123 1.23 11.27 -6.66
C SER A 123 2.07 11.59 -5.43
N GLU A 124 1.41 11.96 -4.33
CA GLU A 124 2.01 12.11 -3.01
C GLU A 124 2.52 10.75 -2.50
N GLY A 125 3.81 10.68 -2.15
CA GLY A 125 4.45 9.44 -1.71
C GLY A 125 4.91 8.52 -2.84
N SER A 126 4.49 8.73 -4.09
CA SER A 126 5.04 8.01 -5.25
C SER A 126 6.47 8.46 -5.55
N LYS A 127 7.31 7.53 -6.02
CA LYS A 127 8.69 7.84 -6.41
C LYS A 127 8.78 8.70 -7.67
N TRP A 128 7.75 8.64 -8.52
CA TRP A 128 7.69 9.36 -9.78
C TRP A 128 7.02 10.74 -9.64
N GLY A 129 6.44 11.06 -8.49
CA GLY A 129 5.59 12.25 -8.33
C GLY A 129 4.34 12.21 -9.22
N MET A 130 3.87 11.01 -9.58
CA MET A 130 2.77 10.78 -10.50
C MET A 130 1.74 9.84 -9.89
N GLU A 131 0.46 10.13 -10.12
CA GLU A 131 -0.59 9.21 -9.73
C GLU A 131 -0.71 8.07 -10.74
N ALA A 132 -0.90 6.85 -10.24
CA ALA A 132 -1.26 5.69 -11.04
C ALA A 132 -2.50 4.99 -10.46
N ARG A 133 -3.27 4.34 -11.31
CA ARG A 133 -4.43 3.52 -10.91
C ARG A 133 -4.46 2.23 -11.72
N MET A 134 -4.76 1.13 -11.04
CA MET A 134 -5.04 -0.17 -11.65
C MET A 134 -6.43 -0.62 -11.21
N LEU A 135 -7.25 -1.00 -12.18
CA LEU A 135 -8.59 -1.51 -11.96
C LEU A 135 -8.65 -2.98 -12.39
N TYR A 136 -9.02 -3.85 -11.47
CA TYR A 136 -9.43 -5.22 -11.75
C TYR A 136 -10.94 -5.24 -11.92
N ASP A 137 -11.40 -5.73 -13.06
CA ASP A 137 -12.80 -6.03 -13.29
C ASP A 137 -12.99 -7.55 -13.29
N LEU A 138 -13.81 -8.05 -12.36
CA LEU A 138 -14.00 -9.47 -12.10
C LEU A 138 -15.45 -9.91 -12.36
N SER A 139 -16.27 -9.06 -12.98
CA SER A 139 -17.65 -9.36 -13.37
C SER A 139 -17.73 -10.48 -14.41
#